data_AF-A0A242A8Z4-F1
#
_entry.id   AF-A0A242A8Z4-F1
#
_cell.length_a   1.000
_cell.length_b   1.000
_cell.length_c   1.000
_cell.angle_alpha   90.00
_cell.angle_beta   90.00
_cell.angle_gamma   90.00
#
_symmetry.space_group_name_H-M   'P 1'
#
loop_
_entity.id
_entity.type
_entity.pdbx_description
1 polymer ?
#
loop_
_entity_poly.entity_id
_entity_poly.type
_entity_poly.pdbx_seq_one_letter_code
_entity_poly.pdbx_strand_id
1 'polypeptide(L)'
;MILYRTYTDALLPYNFLNSLFYNTADSHGVLADDERLSTLLNTYAAAATEADQQSIFDDIFNELSDETLATPIDYKDENFVTTSKIEDFVFSGLSDAPIDYQQLVVK
;
A
#
# COMPACT_ATOMS: atom_id res chain seq x y z
N MET A 1 -20.27 -2.27 -6.68
CA MET A 1 -18.85 -2.09 -7.00
C MET A 1 -18.27 -1.12 -5.97
N ILE A 2 -17.37 -1.60 -5.13
CA ILE A 2 -16.66 -0.75 -4.15
C ILE A 2 -15.34 -0.35 -4.82
N LEU A 3 -15.09 0.95 -4.93
CA LEU A 3 -13.82 1.48 -5.41
C LEU A 3 -13.01 1.92 -4.19
N TYR A 4 -11.93 1.21 -3.91
CA TYR A 4 -11.04 1.51 -2.79
C TYR A 4 -9.72 2.06 -3.33
N ARG A 5 -9.29 3.21 -2.80
CA ARG A 5 -7.95 3.73 -3.04
C ARG A 5 -7.02 3.10 -2.01
N THR A 6 -5.96 2.43 -2.46
CA THR A 6 -4.81 2.18 -1.60
C THR A 6 -4.28 3.55 -1.18
N TYR A 7 -4.10 3.78 0.12
CA TYR A 7 -3.59 5.05 0.60
C TYR A 7 -2.13 5.26 0.13
N THR A 8 -1.46 6.26 0.64
CA THR A 8 -0.04 6.52 0.35
C THR A 8 0.60 6.81 1.69
N ASP A 9 0.85 5.76 2.46
CA ASP A 9 1.42 5.83 3.80
C ASP A 9 2.48 4.74 4.01
N ALA A 10 3.22 4.84 5.12
CA ALA A 10 4.25 3.88 5.52
C ALA A 10 3.71 2.49 5.92
N LEU A 11 2.39 2.30 5.98
CA LEU A 11 1.73 1.07 6.42
C LEU A 11 1.32 0.19 5.22
N LEU A 12 1.53 0.65 4.00
CA LEU A 12 1.20 -0.07 2.77
C LEU A 12 2.35 -0.93 2.22
N PRO A 13 2.04 -1.98 1.44
CA PRO A 13 0.68 -2.47 1.16
C PRO A 13 0.11 -3.41 2.25
N TYR A 14 0.96 -3.91 3.15
CA TYR A 14 0.59 -4.98 4.09
C TYR A 14 -0.61 -4.67 4.98
N ASN A 15 -0.59 -3.57 5.75
CA ASN A 15 -1.66 -3.33 6.74
C ASN A 15 -3.01 -3.10 6.06
N PHE A 16 -3.01 -2.51 4.87
CA PHE A 16 -4.22 -2.33 4.09
C PHE A 16 -4.79 -3.66 3.62
N LEU A 17 -3.98 -4.52 3.00
CA LEU A 17 -4.45 -5.84 2.59
C LEU A 17 -4.90 -6.68 3.79
N ASN A 18 -4.16 -6.62 4.90
CA ASN A 18 -4.53 -7.29 6.14
C ASN A 18 -5.88 -6.80 6.68
N SER A 19 -6.17 -5.50 6.60
CA SER A 19 -7.47 -4.96 7.04
C SER A 19 -8.66 -5.40 6.17
N LEU A 20 -8.42 -5.77 4.91
CA LEU A 20 -9.46 -6.08 3.93
C LEU A 20 -9.70 -7.58 3.76
N PHE A 21 -8.64 -8.39 3.83
CA PHE A 21 -8.69 -9.80 3.42
C PHE A 21 -8.37 -10.78 4.55
N TYR A 22 -7.89 -10.31 5.71
CA TYR A 22 -7.54 -11.23 6.79
C TYR A 22 -8.78 -11.82 7.48
N ASN A 23 -8.87 -13.15 7.48
CA ASN A 23 -9.87 -13.89 8.24
C ASN A 23 -9.44 -14.00 9.70
N THR A 24 -10.36 -13.72 10.62
CA THR A 24 -10.20 -14.03 12.05
C THR A 24 -10.87 -15.36 12.38
N ALA A 25 -10.76 -15.81 13.64
CA ALA A 25 -11.45 -17.01 14.11
C ALA A 25 -12.99 -16.87 14.04
N ASP A 26 -13.50 -15.65 14.14
CA ASP A 26 -14.94 -15.37 14.28
C ASP A 26 -15.55 -14.69 13.05
N SER A 27 -14.73 -14.26 12.08
CA SER A 27 -15.19 -13.52 10.91
C SER A 27 -14.26 -13.64 9.71
N HIS A 28 -14.84 -13.61 8.51
CA HIS A 28 -14.10 -13.50 7.26
C HIS A 28 -13.60 -12.06 7.02
N GLY A 29 -12.66 -11.92 6.08
CA GLY A 29 -12.20 -10.64 5.56
C GLY A 29 -13.35 -9.80 5.03
N VAL A 30 -13.18 -8.48 5.06
CA VAL A 30 -14.20 -7.51 4.65
C VAL A 30 -14.61 -7.68 3.20
N LEU A 31 -13.66 -8.02 2.32
CA LEU A 31 -13.89 -8.10 0.88
C LEU A 31 -14.01 -9.53 0.34
N ALA A 32 -13.38 -10.50 0.99
CA ALA A 32 -13.44 -11.90 0.58
C ALA A 32 -13.16 -12.82 1.78
N ASP A 33 -13.77 -14.01 1.74
CA ASP A 33 -13.43 -15.13 2.60
C ASP A 33 -12.36 -15.98 1.90
N ASP A 34 -11.09 -15.63 2.12
CA ASP A 34 -9.96 -16.26 1.47
C ASP A 34 -8.91 -16.70 2.51
N GLU A 35 -8.91 -18.00 2.82
CA GLU A 35 -7.98 -18.59 3.79
C GLU A 35 -6.53 -18.56 3.30
N ARG A 36 -6.32 -18.59 1.98
CA ARG A 36 -4.98 -18.60 1.38
C ARG A 36 -4.35 -17.23 1.51
N LEU A 37 -5.08 -16.15 1.22
CA LEU A 37 -4.64 -14.78 1.50
C LEU A 37 -4.33 -14.58 2.99
N SER A 38 -5.19 -15.08 3.89
CA SER A 38 -4.94 -15.00 5.33
C SER A 38 -3.64 -15.71 5.74
N THR A 39 -3.35 -16.86 5.13
CA THR A 39 -2.11 -17.62 5.36
C THR A 39 -0.89 -16.87 4.83
N LEU A 40 -0.97 -16.30 3.62
CA LEU A 40 0.11 -15.53 3.01
C LEU A 40 0.43 -14.28 3.83
N LEU A 41 -0.60 -13.56 4.31
CA LEU A 41 -0.44 -12.39 5.19
C LEU A 41 0.26 -12.74 6.51
N ASN A 42 -0.13 -13.85 7.14
CA ASN A 42 0.57 -14.35 8.34
C ASN A 42 2.02 -14.73 8.05
N THR A 43 2.28 -15.34 6.90
CA THR A 43 3.61 -15.76 6.48
C THR A 43 4.51 -14.55 6.25
N TYR A 44 4.00 -13.51 5.59
CA TYR A 44 4.70 -12.23 5.43
C TYR A 44 5.06 -11.61 6.77
N ALA A 45 4.11 -11.57 7.72
CA ALA A 45 4.33 -10.98 9.04
C ALA A 45 5.43 -11.70 9.85
N ALA A 46 5.67 -12.98 9.56
CA ALA A 46 6.71 -13.78 10.19
C ALA A 46 8.05 -13.79 9.41
N ALA A 47 8.09 -13.25 8.19
CA ALA A 47 9.27 -13.27 7.34
C ALA A 47 10.38 -12.34 7.88
N ALA A 48 11.62 -12.84 7.90
CA ALA A 48 12.76 -12.15 8.50
C ALA A 48 13.64 -11.40 7.50
N THR A 49 13.48 -11.65 6.20
CA THR A 49 14.32 -11.06 5.15
C THR A 49 13.48 -10.36 4.09
N GLU A 50 14.04 -9.31 3.48
CA GLU A 50 13.39 -8.58 2.39
C GLU A 50 13.12 -9.46 1.17
N ALA A 51 14.02 -10.43 0.88
CA ALA A 51 13.85 -11.35 -0.24
C ALA A 51 12.64 -12.28 -0.04
N ASP A 52 12.49 -12.83 1.18
CA ASP A 52 11.33 -13.67 1.51
C ASP A 52 10.05 -12.83 1.48
N GLN A 53 10.08 -11.63 2.06
CA GLN A 53 8.98 -10.69 2.07
C GLN A 53 8.49 -10.34 0.66
N GLN A 54 9.41 -10.06 -0.27
CA GLN A 54 9.08 -9.78 -1.66
C GLN A 54 8.43 -10.99 -2.34
N SER A 55 9.04 -12.17 -2.20
CA SER A 55 8.49 -13.40 -2.80
C SER A 55 7.08 -13.71 -2.29
N ILE A 56 6.81 -13.50 -1.00
CA ILE A 56 5.48 -13.70 -0.43
C ILE A 56 4.49 -12.64 -0.95
N PHE A 57 4.93 -11.40 -1.13
CA PHE A 57 4.08 -10.36 -1.72
C PHE A 57 3.74 -10.62 -3.18
N ASP A 58 4.67 -11.18 -3.95
CA ASP A 58 4.40 -11.63 -5.31
C ASP A 58 3.29 -12.70 -5.31
N ASP A 59 3.35 -13.66 -4.38
CA ASP A 59 2.30 -14.67 -4.21
C ASP A 59 0.95 -14.05 -3.80
N ILE A 60 0.94 -13.04 -2.92
CA ILE A 60 -0.28 -12.29 -2.54
C ILE A 60 -0.89 -11.60 -3.75
N PHE A 61 -0.08 -10.92 -4.58
CA PHE A 61 -0.59 -10.23 -5.76
C PHE A 61 -1.10 -11.20 -6.83
N ASN A 62 -0.45 -12.37 -6.97
CA ASN A 62 -0.94 -13.43 -7.84
C ASN A 62 -2.30 -13.94 -7.35
N GLU A 63 -2.47 -14.21 -6.05
CA GLU A 63 -3.75 -14.66 -5.50
C GLU A 63 -4.88 -13.64 -5.74
N LEU A 64 -4.61 -12.35 -5.46
CA LEU A 64 -5.56 -11.27 -5.72
C LEU A 64 -5.97 -11.18 -7.20
N SER A 65 -5.04 -11.48 -8.11
CA SER A 65 -5.27 -11.48 -9.56
C SER A 65 -6.05 -12.73 -10.01
N ASP A 66 -5.60 -13.91 -9.60
CA ASP A 66 -6.15 -15.20 -10.03
C ASP A 66 -7.60 -15.36 -9.57
N GLU A 67 -7.91 -14.92 -8.35
CA GLU A 67 -9.26 -14.93 -7.78
C GLU A 67 -10.09 -13.67 -8.15
N THR A 68 -9.53 -12.77 -8.97
CA THR A 68 -10.20 -11.54 -9.43
C THR A 68 -10.72 -10.67 -8.27
N LEU A 69 -9.99 -10.64 -7.15
CA LEU A 69 -10.39 -9.94 -5.94
C LEU A 69 -10.11 -8.43 -6.01
N ALA A 70 -9.19 -8.02 -6.89
CA ALA A 70 -8.90 -6.63 -7.18
C ALA A 70 -8.61 -6.43 -8.67
N THR A 71 -9.00 -5.27 -9.20
CA THR A 71 -8.61 -4.82 -10.54
C THR A 71 -8.03 -3.42 -10.42
N PRO A 72 -6.76 -3.20 -10.82
CA PRO A 72 -6.18 -1.87 -10.80
C PRO A 72 -6.90 -0.99 -11.82
N ILE A 73 -7.33 0.19 -11.38
CA ILE A 73 -8.04 1.15 -12.23
C ILE A 73 -7.12 2.31 -12.62
N ASP A 74 -6.32 2.81 -11.67
CA ASP A 74 -5.45 3.96 -11.88
C ASP A 74 -4.33 4.02 -10.83
N TYR A 75 -3.17 4.53 -11.23
CA TYR A 75 -2.06 4.86 -10.35
C TYR A 75 -1.86 6.38 -10.41
N LYS A 76 -2.28 7.08 -9.35
CA LYS A 76 -2.30 8.54 -9.32
C LYS A 76 -0.93 9.13 -9.04
N ASP A 77 -0.54 10.13 -9.83
CA ASP A 77 0.58 11.03 -9.52
C ASP A 77 0.20 12.04 -8.44
N GLU A 78 1.17 12.38 -7.59
CA GLU A 78 1.04 13.47 -6.64
C GLU A 78 1.26 14.83 -7.33
N ASN A 79 0.32 15.75 -7.14
CA ASN A 79 0.34 17.06 -7.77
C ASN A 79 0.45 18.16 -6.70
N PHE A 80 1.54 18.91 -6.74
CA PHE A 80 1.82 19.98 -5.77
C PHE A 80 1.68 21.36 -6.41
N VAL A 81 1.02 22.28 -5.70
CA VAL A 81 0.92 23.69 -6.10
C VAL A 81 1.72 24.51 -5.11
N THR A 82 2.74 25.22 -5.61
CA THR A 82 3.63 26.06 -4.81
C THR A 82 3.39 27.54 -5.09
N THR A 83 3.93 28.41 -4.22
CA THR A 83 3.94 29.87 -4.46
C THR A 83 5.24 30.30 -5.12
N SER A 84 5.26 31.48 -5.74
CA SER A 84 6.47 32.04 -6.35
C SER A 84 7.64 32.31 -5.37
N LYS A 85 7.39 32.20 -4.06
CA LYS A 85 8.39 32.29 -2.99
C LYS A 85 9.21 31.01 -2.85
N ILE A 86 8.66 29.86 -3.25
CA ILE A 86 9.41 28.61 -3.29
C ILE A 86 10.27 28.64 -4.55
N GLU A 87 11.58 28.54 -4.36
CA GLU A 87 12.53 28.46 -5.45
C GLU A 87 12.72 27.02 -5.91
N ASP A 88 12.82 26.10 -4.94
CA ASP A 88 12.96 24.68 -5.19
C ASP A 88 12.11 23.86 -4.22
N PHE A 89 11.50 22.80 -4.73
CA PHE A 89 10.67 21.85 -3.98
C PHE A 89 10.97 20.44 -4.48
N VAL A 90 11.40 19.59 -3.54
CA VAL A 90 11.62 18.17 -3.77
C VAL A 90 10.58 17.39 -2.99
N PHE A 91 9.83 16.54 -3.69
CA PHE A 91 8.90 15.63 -3.05
C PHE A 91 9.67 14.61 -2.21
N SER A 92 9.29 14.47 -0.93
CA SER A 92 9.95 13.57 0.02
C SER A 92 9.80 12.08 -0.31
N GLY A 93 8.89 11.72 -1.22
CA GLY A 93 8.47 10.35 -1.46
C GLY A 93 7.30 9.89 -0.58
N LEU A 94 6.87 10.70 0.39
CA LEU A 94 5.78 10.38 1.32
C LEU A 94 4.62 11.36 1.13
N SER A 95 3.43 10.87 0.80
CA SER A 95 2.28 11.76 0.51
C SER A 95 1.69 12.41 1.77
N ASP A 96 1.82 11.76 2.92
CA ASP A 96 1.41 12.30 4.23
C ASP A 96 2.44 13.27 4.85
N ALA A 97 3.68 13.24 4.34
CA ALA A 97 4.75 14.17 4.70
C ALA A 97 5.51 14.66 3.44
N PRO A 98 4.85 15.37 2.50
CA PRO A 98 5.35 15.55 1.12
C PRO A 98 6.53 16.50 0.97
N ILE A 99 6.85 17.26 2.01
CA ILE A 99 7.89 18.29 1.97
C ILE A 99 9.17 17.75 2.60
N ASP A 100 10.24 17.65 1.81
CA ASP A 100 11.59 17.55 2.37
C ASP A 100 12.09 18.94 2.77
N TYR A 101 11.98 19.26 4.06
CA TYR A 101 12.40 20.56 4.60
C TYR A 101 13.91 20.79 4.54
N GLN A 102 14.74 19.77 4.36
CA GLN A 102 16.19 19.94 4.21
C GLN A 102 16.56 20.43 2.80
N GLN A 103 15.74 20.08 1.81
CA GLN A 103 15.92 20.44 0.40
C GLN A 103 15.04 21.62 -0.04
N LEU A 104 14.09 22.06 0.79
CA LEU A 104 13.20 23.17 0.48
C LEU A 104 13.97 24.50 0.41
N VAL A 105 13.90 25.19 -0.73
CA VAL A 105 14.51 26.51 -0.91
C VAL A 105 13.44 27.59 -1.02
N VAL A 106 13.56 28.62 -0.20
CA VAL A 106 12.64 29.78 -0.16
C VAL A 106 13.45 31.06 -0.39
N LYS A 107 12.91 31.95 -1.22
CA LYS A 107 13.49 33.27 -1.55
C LYS A 107 13.37 34.27 -0.40
#